data_AF-A0A5B2XQI8-F1
#
_entry.id   AF-A0A5B2XQI8-F1
#
_cell.length_a   1.000
_cell.length_b   1.000
_cell.length_c   1.000
_cell.angle_alpha   90.00
_cell.angle_beta   90.00
_cell.angle_gamma   90.00
#
_symmetry.space_group_name_H-M   'P 1'
#
loop_
_entity.id
_entity.type
_entity.pdbx_description
1 polymer ?
#
loop_
_entity_poly.entity_id
_entity_poly.type
_entity_poly.pdbx_seq_one_letter_code
_entity_poly.pdbx_strand_id
1 'polypeptide(L)'
;MGKQEDGFGLHADAVNGLAAVFANCKSQVDDIRKFMSPVGATKDDFGKTWADDSGKTFMECMDKLNQDLSHLAEHLGDISTKLVAGTKLTVSTDNDALNSVNGLQDELAGRPVALPQSPRTINK
;
A
#
# COMPACT_ATOMS: atom_id res chain seq x y z
N MET A 1 13.95 29.38 1.09
CA MET A 1 14.20 28.38 2.15
C MET A 1 13.04 27.42 2.15
N GLY A 2 13.20 26.26 1.51
CA GLY A 2 12.20 25.21 1.53
C GLY A 2 12.14 24.63 2.93
N LYS A 3 10.95 24.61 3.54
CA LYS A 3 10.72 23.78 4.72
C LYS A 3 10.99 22.34 4.29
N GLN A 4 12.00 21.73 4.90
CA GLN A 4 12.15 20.28 4.87
C GLN A 4 10.86 19.68 5.42
N GLU A 5 10.05 19.08 4.55
CA GLU A 5 8.90 18.27 4.92
C GLU A 5 9.40 16.91 5.41
N ASP A 6 10.17 16.94 6.49
CA ASP A 6 10.68 15.74 7.14
C ASP A 6 9.59 15.27 8.12
N GLY A 7 8.57 14.59 7.61
CA GLY A 7 7.43 14.16 8.41
C GLY A 7 6.78 12.89 7.87
N PHE A 8 6.13 12.16 8.77
CA PHE A 8 5.42 10.89 8.51
C PHE A 8 4.41 10.97 7.35
N GLY A 9 3.86 12.15 7.06
CA GLY A 9 3.01 12.40 5.88
C GLY A 9 3.75 12.20 4.55
N LEU A 10 5.02 12.63 4.43
CA LEU A 10 5.83 12.47 3.22
C LEU A 10 6.15 10.98 2.96
N HIS A 11 6.31 10.20 4.03
CA HIS A 11 6.47 8.74 3.95
C HIS A 11 5.15 8.05 3.57
N ALA A 12 4.03 8.47 4.14
CA ALA A 12 2.70 7.95 3.79
C ALA A 12 2.35 8.20 2.32
N ASP A 13 2.61 9.40 1.81
CA ASP A 13 2.37 9.76 0.41
C ASP A 13 3.25 8.98 -0.56
N ALA A 14 4.53 8.77 -0.23
CA ALA A 14 5.42 7.94 -1.04
C ALA A 14 4.96 6.48 -1.10
N VAL A 15 4.52 5.91 0.03
CA VAL A 15 4.01 4.54 0.10
C VAL A 15 2.67 4.40 -0.63
N ASN A 16 1.78 5.39 -0.52
CA ASN A 16 0.53 5.43 -1.27
C ASN A 16 0.78 5.57 -2.78
N GLY A 17 1.76 6.37 -3.18
CA GLY A 17 2.21 6.48 -4.57
C GLY A 17 2.70 5.13 -5.10
N LEU A 18 3.53 4.40 -4.33
CA LEU A 18 3.97 3.06 -4.68
C LEU A 18 2.79 2.07 -4.77
N ALA A 19 1.85 2.13 -3.83
CA ALA A 19 0.65 1.28 -3.87
C ALA A 19 -0.20 1.54 -5.13
N ALA A 20 -0.30 2.79 -5.57
CA ALA A 20 -0.97 3.17 -6.81
C ALA A 20 -0.26 2.61 -8.06
N VAL A 21 1.08 2.57 -8.06
CA VAL A 21 1.85 1.92 -9.12
C VAL A 21 1.51 0.43 -9.21
N PHE A 22 1.50 -0.29 -8.07
CA PHE A 22 1.11 -1.70 -8.05
C PHE A 22 -0.34 -1.92 -8.52
N ALA A 23 -1.27 -1.06 -8.14
CA ALA A 23 -2.66 -1.12 -8.62
C ALA A 23 -2.75 -0.90 -10.14
N ASN A 24 -1.98 0.04 -10.69
CA ASN A 24 -1.90 0.28 -12.13
C ASN A 24 -1.29 -0.93 -12.86
N CYS A 25 -0.19 -1.49 -12.34
CA CYS A 25 0.40 -2.71 -12.89
C CYS A 25 -0.61 -3.86 -12.91
N LYS A 26 -1.39 -4.04 -11.83
CA LYS A 26 -2.48 -5.03 -11.81
C LYS A 26 -3.48 -4.79 -12.95
N SER A 27 -3.93 -3.55 -13.14
CA SER A 27 -4.86 -3.21 -14.22
C SER A 27 -4.30 -3.55 -15.60
N GLN A 28 -3.03 -3.26 -15.84
CA GLN A 28 -2.37 -3.58 -17.11
C GLN A 28 -2.28 -5.09 -17.34
N VAL A 29 -1.97 -5.86 -16.30
CA VAL A 29 -1.97 -7.33 -16.37
C VAL A 29 -3.38 -7.85 -16.66
N ASP A 30 -4.41 -7.33 -16.00
CA ASP A 30 -5.80 -7.70 -16.27
C ASP A 30 -6.23 -7.37 -17.71
N ASP A 31 -5.76 -6.26 -18.28
CA ASP A 31 -6.04 -5.89 -19.66
C ASP A 31 -5.31 -6.80 -20.67
N ILE A 32 -4.05 -7.16 -20.40
CA ILE A 32 -3.34 -8.19 -21.17
C ILE A 32 -4.11 -9.51 -21.14
N ARG A 33 -4.60 -9.92 -19.97
CA ARG A 33 -5.41 -11.15 -19.83
C ARG A 33 -6.69 -11.08 -20.64
N LYS A 34 -7.39 -9.94 -20.67
CA LYS A 34 -8.59 -9.76 -21.51
C LYS A 34 -8.26 -9.85 -23.00
N PHE A 35 -7.09 -9.39 -23.42
CA PHE A 35 -6.62 -9.53 -24.80
C PHE A 35 -6.16 -10.94 -25.13
N MET A 36 -5.65 -11.68 -24.13
CA MET A 36 -5.26 -13.08 -24.29
C MET A 36 -6.45 -14.03 -24.21
N SER A 37 -7.43 -13.84 -23.32
CA SER A 37 -8.61 -14.70 -23.18
C SER A 37 -9.45 -14.96 -24.44
N PRO A 38 -9.42 -14.17 -25.53
CA PRO A 38 -9.93 -14.56 -26.83
C PRO A 38 -8.96 -15.50 -27.55
N VAL A 39 -8.29 -16.45 -26.86
CA VAL A 39 -7.60 -17.58 -27.51
C VAL A 39 -8.64 -18.53 -28.12
N GLY A 40 -9.44 -18.00 -29.04
CA GLY A 40 -10.24 -18.76 -30.00
C GLY A 40 -9.40 -19.12 -31.21
N ALA A 41 -8.06 -19.16 -31.07
CA ALA A 41 -7.16 -19.67 -32.10
C ALA A 41 -7.63 -21.06 -32.52
N THR A 42 -8.11 -21.14 -33.75
CA THR A 42 -8.63 -22.33 -34.37
C THR A 42 -7.62 -22.90 -35.35
N LYS A 43 -7.92 -24.10 -35.84
CA LYS A 43 -7.20 -24.68 -36.97
C LYS A 43 -7.17 -23.75 -38.18
N ASP A 44 -8.18 -22.91 -38.37
CA ASP A 44 -8.28 -22.04 -39.54
C ASP A 44 -7.31 -20.85 -39.47
N ASP A 45 -6.92 -20.43 -38.25
CA ASP A 45 -5.96 -19.33 -38.05
C ASP A 45 -4.52 -19.73 -38.38
N PHE A 46 -4.19 -21.03 -38.28
CA PHE A 46 -2.83 -21.54 -38.42
C PHE A 46 -2.71 -22.64 -39.49
N GLY A 47 -3.80 -23.03 -40.16
CA GLY A 47 -3.82 -24.00 -41.26
C GLY A 47 -3.17 -25.35 -40.91
N LYS A 48 -2.27 -25.82 -41.77
CA LYS A 48 -1.59 -27.13 -41.57
C LYS A 48 -0.64 -27.15 -40.36
N THR A 49 -0.17 -25.98 -39.91
CA THR A 49 0.69 -25.84 -38.72
C THR A 49 -0.05 -26.10 -37.41
N TRP A 50 -1.39 -26.09 -37.45
CA TRP A 50 -2.25 -26.49 -36.33
C TRP A 50 -2.57 -27.99 -36.30
N ALA A 51 -2.21 -28.74 -37.34
CA ALA A 51 -2.40 -30.18 -37.33
C ALA A 51 -1.52 -30.83 -36.23
N ASP A 52 -2.01 -31.92 -35.67
CA ASP A 52 -1.36 -32.74 -34.62
C ASP A 52 -1.24 -32.04 -33.24
N ASP A 53 -0.22 -32.41 -32.46
CA ASP A 53 -0.01 -32.01 -31.06
C ASP A 53 0.35 -30.53 -30.87
N SER A 54 0.69 -29.82 -31.95
CA SER A 54 1.12 -28.41 -31.91
C SER A 54 -0.01 -27.48 -31.47
N GLY A 55 -1.22 -27.65 -32.02
CA GLY A 55 -2.38 -26.84 -31.63
C GLY A 55 -2.81 -27.09 -30.17
N LYS A 56 -2.74 -28.35 -29.72
CA LYS A 56 -2.99 -28.73 -28.32
C LYS A 56 -1.95 -28.09 -27.38
N THR A 57 -0.67 -28.20 -27.72
CA THR A 57 0.43 -27.60 -26.94
C THR A 57 0.29 -26.08 -26.87
N PHE A 58 -0.10 -25.43 -27.97
CA PHE A 58 -0.38 -23.99 -27.96
C PHE A 58 -1.50 -23.64 -26.98
N MET A 59 -2.64 -24.34 -27.03
CA MET A 59 -3.74 -24.09 -26.09
C MET A 59 -3.33 -24.31 -24.64
N GLU A 60 -2.58 -25.37 -24.34
CA GLU A 60 -2.07 -25.64 -22.98
C GLU A 60 -1.10 -24.56 -22.50
N CYS A 61 -0.20 -24.08 -23.36
CA CYS A 61 0.71 -22.99 -23.03
C CYS A 61 -0.03 -21.69 -22.78
N MET A 62 -1.04 -21.37 -23.60
CA MET A 62 -1.84 -20.16 -23.42
C MET A 62 -2.68 -20.20 -22.15
N ASP A 63 -3.22 -21.37 -21.79
CA ASP A 63 -3.95 -21.54 -20.53
C ASP A 63 -3.03 -21.33 -19.31
N LYS A 64 -1.83 -21.93 -19.32
CA LYS A 64 -0.82 -21.71 -18.28
C LYS A 64 -0.43 -20.23 -18.16
N LEU A 65 -0.18 -19.57 -19.30
CA LEU A 65 0.11 -18.13 -19.31
C LEU A 65 -1.04 -17.31 -18.71
N ASN A 66 -2.29 -17.64 -19.02
CA ASN A 66 -3.44 -16.96 -18.44
C ASN A 66 -3.55 -17.17 -16.92
N GLN A 67 -3.24 -18.38 -16.43
CA GLN A 67 -3.17 -18.68 -14.99
C GLN A 67 -2.05 -17.88 -14.31
N ASP A 68 -0.84 -17.88 -14.88
CA ASP A 68 0.30 -17.14 -14.35
C ASP A 68 0.03 -15.63 -14.26
N LEU A 69 -0.59 -15.06 -15.30
CA LEU A 69 -1.02 -13.66 -15.28
C LEU A 69 -2.11 -13.40 -14.24
N SER A 70 -2.99 -14.37 -13.96
CA SER A 70 -3.99 -14.25 -12.90
C SER A 70 -3.32 -14.12 -11.53
N HIS A 71 -2.38 -15.03 -11.24
CA HIS A 71 -1.64 -15.00 -9.98
C HIS A 71 -0.80 -13.73 -9.84
N LEU A 72 -0.20 -13.25 -10.93
CA LEU A 72 0.53 -11.98 -10.93
C LEU A 72 -0.40 -10.81 -10.59
N ALA A 73 -1.58 -10.72 -11.21
CA ALA A 73 -2.56 -9.68 -10.92
C ALA A 73 -3.03 -9.71 -9.45
N GLU A 74 -3.25 -10.92 -8.90
CA GLU A 74 -3.59 -11.11 -7.49
C GLU A 74 -2.48 -10.60 -6.56
N HIS A 75 -1.23 -11.01 -6.80
CA HIS A 75 -0.10 -10.57 -5.99
C HIS A 75 0.13 -9.05 -6.04
N LEU A 76 -0.02 -8.43 -7.21
CA LEU A 76 0.06 -6.97 -7.35
C LEU A 76 -1.03 -6.26 -6.54
N GLY A 77 -2.26 -6.79 -6.56
CA GLY A 77 -3.38 -6.28 -5.76
C GLY A 77 -3.16 -6.44 -4.25
N ASP A 78 -2.65 -7.59 -3.83
CA ASP A 78 -2.31 -7.87 -2.43
C ASP A 78 -1.23 -6.92 -1.90
N ILE A 79 -0.17 -6.70 -2.68
CA ILE A 79 0.90 -5.76 -2.31
C ILE A 79 0.33 -4.35 -2.16
N SER A 80 -0.44 -3.87 -3.14
CA SER A 80 -1.08 -2.56 -3.08
C SER A 80 -1.95 -2.41 -1.83
N THR A 81 -2.80 -3.41 -1.55
CA THR A 81 -3.69 -3.42 -0.39
C THR A 81 -2.91 -3.39 0.93
N LYS A 82 -1.86 -4.21 1.05
CA LYS A 82 -1.01 -4.27 2.25
C LYS A 82 -0.26 -2.97 2.49
N LEU A 83 0.24 -2.32 1.44
CA LEU A 83 0.91 -1.02 1.54
C LEU A 83 -0.06 0.05 2.07
N VAL A 84 -1.26 0.15 1.49
CA VAL A 84 -2.28 1.11 1.96
C VAL A 84 -2.70 0.85 3.41
N ALA A 85 -2.93 -0.43 3.77
CA ALA A 85 -3.29 -0.80 5.13
C ALA A 85 -2.19 -0.46 6.14
N GLY A 86 -0.93 -0.74 5.78
CA GLY A 86 0.24 -0.39 6.59
C GLY A 86 0.37 1.12 6.81
N THR A 87 0.24 1.92 5.73
CA THR A 87 0.27 3.38 5.82
C THR A 87 -0.81 3.92 6.75
N LYS A 88 -2.05 3.42 6.63
CA LYS A 88 -3.16 3.83 7.48
C LYS A 88 -2.89 3.54 8.96
N LEU A 89 -2.30 2.39 9.26
CA LEU A 89 -1.95 2.00 10.63
C LEU A 89 -0.90 2.95 11.22
N THR A 90 0.16 3.26 10.47
CA THR A 90 1.21 4.19 10.90
C THR A 90 0.65 5.58 11.19
N VAL A 91 -0.10 6.16 10.24
CA VAL A 91 -0.70 7.50 10.41
C VAL A 91 -1.65 7.57 11.61
N SER A 92 -2.46 6.52 11.84
CA SER A 92 -3.36 6.47 13.00
C SER A 92 -2.57 6.42 14.31
N THR A 93 -1.55 5.58 14.38
CA THR A 93 -0.71 5.41 15.58
C THR A 93 0.02 6.72 15.90
N ASP A 94 0.51 7.41 14.89
CA ASP A 94 1.22 8.68 15.05
C ASP A 94 0.29 9.80 15.53
N ASN A 95 -0.94 9.87 14.99
CA ASN A 95 -1.95 10.82 15.47
C ASN A 95 -2.33 10.57 16.93
N ASP A 96 -2.50 9.32 17.34
CA ASP A 96 -2.83 8.97 18.73
C ASP A 96 -1.68 9.33 19.68
N ALA A 97 -0.43 9.11 19.26
CA ALA A 97 0.75 9.52 20.00
C ALA A 97 0.84 11.05 20.14
N LEU A 98 0.61 11.78 19.04
CA LEU A 98 0.68 13.25 19.03
C LEU A 98 -0.41 13.87 19.91
N ASN A 99 -1.64 13.35 19.85
CA ASN A 99 -2.74 13.77 20.72
C ASN A 99 -2.44 13.49 22.19
N SER A 100 -1.83 12.34 22.50
CA SER A 100 -1.42 11.98 23.86
C SER A 100 -0.34 12.91 24.40
N VAL A 101 0.68 13.24 23.58
CA VAL A 101 1.74 14.18 23.95
C VAL A 101 1.18 15.59 24.17
N ASN A 102 0.30 16.07 23.30
CA ASN A 102 -0.34 17.37 23.46
C ASN A 102 -1.19 17.43 24.74
N GLY A 103 -1.97 16.39 25.03
CA GLY A 103 -2.75 16.31 26.27
C GLY A 103 -1.88 16.35 27.54
N LEU A 104 -0.72 15.68 27.53
CA LEU A 104 0.24 15.74 28.63
C LEU A 104 0.88 17.14 28.78
N GLN A 105 1.18 17.82 27.68
CA GLN A 105 1.71 19.20 27.70
C GLN A 105 0.67 20.18 28.26
N ASP A 106 -0.59 20.06 27.87
CA ASP A 106 -1.68 20.90 28.40
C ASP A 106 -1.92 20.63 29.89
N GLU A 107 -1.87 19.38 30.35
CA GLU A 107 -1.97 19.06 31.78
C GLU A 107 -0.79 19.64 32.58
N LEU A 108 0.43 19.58 32.02
CA LEU A 108 1.63 20.13 32.66
C LEU A 108 1.61 21.66 32.70
N ALA A 109 1.08 22.31 31.65
CA ALA A 109 0.91 23.76 31.57
C ALA A 109 -0.22 24.29 32.48
N GLY A 110 -1.23 23.45 32.77
CA GLY A 110 -2.34 23.77 33.67
C GLY A 110 -2.05 23.55 35.17
N ARG A 111 -0.94 22.90 35.54
CA ARG A 111 -0.58 22.68 36.95
C ARG A 111 0.09 23.93 37.54
N PRO A 112 -0.48 24.56 38.59
CA PRO A 112 0.20 25.63 39.29
C PRO A 112 1.48 25.10 39.95
N VAL A 113 2.61 25.74 39.67
CA VAL A 113 3.87 25.49 40.39
C VAL A 113 3.66 25.87 41.84
N ALA A 114 3.49 24.89 42.72
CA ALA A 114 3.50 25.11 44.16
C ALA A 114 4.92 25.52 44.57
N LEU A 115 5.17 26.83 44.63
CA LEU A 115 6.38 27.38 45.24
C LEU A 115 6.44 26.91 46.70
N PRO A 116 7.58 26.41 47.19
CA PRO A 116 7.73 26.03 48.59
C PRO A 116 7.47 27.26 49.46
N GLN A 117 6.47 27.17 50.34
CA GLN A 117 6.13 28.25 51.24
C GLN A 117 7.31 28.53 52.17
N SER A 118 7.82 29.76 52.16
CA SER A 118 8.94 30.18 53.02
C SER A 118 8.64 29.90 54.50
N PRO A 119 9.64 29.51 55.31
CA PRO A 119 9.45 29.20 56.72
C PRO A 119 8.91 30.41 57.49
N ARG A 120 7.85 30.23 58.26
CA ARG A 120 7.33 31.25 59.19
C ARG A 120 8.38 31.58 60.24
N THR A 121 8.81 32.84 60.30
CA THR A 121 9.62 33.37 61.40
C THR A 121 8.82 33.33 62.70
N ILE A 122 9.31 32.58 63.69
CA ILE A 122 8.76 32.58 65.05
C ILE A 122 9.47 33.71 65.80
N ASN A 123 8.77 34.81 66.09
CA ASN A 123 9.24 35.81 67.03
C ASN A 123 8.82 35.42 68.45
N LYS A 124 9.79 35.42 69.38
CA LYS A 124 9.59 35.35 70.84
C LYS A 124 9.31 36.73 71.39
#